data_AF-A0A6P3FYS6-F1
#
_entry.id   AF-A0A6P3FYS6-F1
#
_cell.length_a   1.000
_cell.length_b   1.000
_cell.length_c   1.000
_cell.angle_alpha   90.00
_cell.angle_beta   90.00
_cell.angle_gamma   90.00
#
_symmetry.space_group_name_H-M   'P 1'
#
loop_
_entity.id
_entity.type
_entity.pdbx_description
1 polymer ?
#
loop_
_entity_poly.entity_id
_entity_poly.type
_entity_poly.pdbx_seq_one_letter_code
_entity_poly.pdbx_strand_id
1 'polypeptide(L)'
;MAGKKRRRKSLKPRKKAISRSSQAELQFSVSRVERYLRESGYVQRLSSPTPVLLAGILEFLTANILDQAAKETQDKHKKRIAAQHLESMIKSIQQLHPLLGDGTKSLLEVMVLSKDK
;
A
#
# COMPACT_ATOMS: atom_id res chain seq x y z
N MET A 1 -39.76 -8.94 40.20
CA MET A 1 -38.35 -8.54 40.04
C MET A 1 -37.60 -9.63 39.26
N ALA A 2 -37.31 -9.42 37.98
CA ALA A 2 -36.64 -10.44 37.14
C ALA A 2 -35.11 -10.33 37.26
N GLY A 3 -34.48 -11.41 37.72
CA GLY A 3 -33.04 -11.47 38.01
C GLY A 3 -32.16 -11.28 36.77
N LYS A 4 -31.26 -10.29 36.82
CA LYS A 4 -30.19 -10.11 35.83
C LYS A 4 -29.19 -11.28 35.92
N LYS A 5 -29.26 -12.22 34.97
CA LYS A 5 -28.19 -13.21 34.73
C LYS A 5 -26.91 -12.47 34.31
N ARG A 6 -25.97 -12.30 35.23
CA ARG A 6 -24.61 -11.82 34.94
C ARG A 6 -23.89 -12.88 34.10
N ARG A 7 -23.63 -12.59 32.82
CA ARG A 7 -22.73 -13.39 31.97
C ARG A 7 -21.35 -13.43 32.63
N ARG A 8 -20.96 -14.60 33.16
CA ARG A 8 -19.59 -14.85 33.63
C ARG A 8 -18.65 -14.70 32.43
N LYS A 9 -17.79 -13.68 32.45
CA LYS A 9 -16.69 -13.49 31.51
C LYS A 9 -15.71 -14.64 31.76
N SER A 10 -15.56 -15.55 30.79
CA SER A 10 -14.62 -16.66 30.89
C SER A 10 -13.19 -16.11 30.93
N LEU A 11 -12.45 -16.44 32.00
CA LEU A 11 -11.06 -16.05 32.25
C LEU A 11 -10.05 -16.88 31.44
N LYS A 12 -10.42 -17.36 30.24
CA LYS A 12 -9.48 -18.10 29.40
C LYS A 12 -8.50 -17.12 28.74
N PRO A 13 -7.18 -17.36 28.79
CA PRO A 13 -6.21 -16.51 28.12
C PRO A 13 -6.53 -16.47 26.63
N ARG A 14 -6.87 -15.27 26.13
CA ARG A 14 -7.24 -15.07 24.74
C ARG A 14 -5.96 -15.19 23.91
N LYS A 15 -5.91 -16.15 22.98
CA LYS A 15 -4.80 -16.26 22.02
C LYS A 15 -4.62 -14.89 21.33
N LYS A 16 -3.38 -14.40 21.22
CA LYS A 16 -3.09 -13.15 20.53
C LYS A 16 -3.65 -13.24 19.11
N ALA A 17 -4.44 -12.26 18.70
CA ALA A 17 -4.95 -12.20 17.35
C ALA A 17 -3.79 -11.94 16.39
N ILE A 18 -3.62 -12.81 15.40
CA ILE A 18 -2.67 -12.58 14.30
C ILE A 18 -3.33 -11.62 13.32
N SER A 19 -2.61 -10.59 12.87
CA SER A 19 -3.13 -9.64 11.90
C SER A 19 -3.22 -10.32 10.52
N ARG A 20 -4.21 -9.94 9.71
CA ARG A 20 -4.35 -10.49 8.35
C ARG A 20 -3.14 -10.22 7.45
N SER A 21 -2.46 -9.09 7.64
CA SER A 21 -1.20 -8.78 6.96
C SER A 21 -0.10 -9.75 7.37
N SER A 22 0.09 -9.98 8.67
CA SER A 22 1.09 -10.93 9.16
C SER A 22 0.78 -12.37 8.75
N GLN A 23 -0.50 -12.73 8.66
CA GLN A 23 -0.92 -14.04 8.17
C GLN A 23 -0.66 -14.22 6.67
N ALA A 24 -0.72 -13.14 5.90
CA ALA A 24 -0.45 -13.14 4.46
C ALA A 24 1.01 -12.82 4.10
N GLU A 25 1.87 -12.62 5.11
CA GLU A 25 3.29 -12.23 4.95
C GLU A 25 3.48 -10.93 4.14
N LEU A 26 2.51 -10.01 4.22
CA LEU A 26 2.55 -8.72 3.53
C LEU A 26 2.94 -7.59 4.51
N GLN A 27 3.81 -6.69 4.05
CA GLN A 27 4.09 -5.42 4.72
C GLN A 27 2.90 -4.47 4.64
N PHE A 28 2.15 -4.52 3.54
CA PHE A 28 0.99 -3.64 3.35
C PHE A 28 -0.19 -4.05 4.23
N SER A 29 -0.94 -3.05 4.72
CA SER A 29 -2.07 -3.29 5.63
C SER A 29 -3.30 -3.79 4.86
N VAL A 30 -3.56 -5.10 4.89
CA VAL A 30 -4.72 -5.74 4.26
C VAL A 30 -6.04 -5.13 4.77
N SER A 31 -6.10 -4.83 6.07
CA SER A 31 -7.33 -4.26 6.66
C SER A 31 -7.58 -2.82 6.23
N ARG A 32 -6.52 -2.05 5.96
CA ARG A 32 -6.65 -0.68 5.43
C ARG A 32 -7.11 -0.69 3.98
N VAL A 33 -6.55 -1.59 3.17
CA VAL A 33 -6.96 -1.79 1.77
C VAL A 33 -8.44 -2.19 1.70
N GLU A 34 -8.87 -3.15 2.51
CA GLU A 34 -10.30 -3.53 2.55
C GLU A 34 -11.19 -2.35 2.93
N ARG A 35 -10.81 -1.57 3.95
CA ARG A 35 -11.59 -0.40 4.38
C ARG A 35 -11.78 0.58 3.22
N TYR A 36 -10.71 0.93 2.51
CA TYR A 36 -10.79 1.82 1.36
C TYR A 36 -11.63 1.26 0.23
N LEU A 37 -11.56 -0.04 -0.04
CA LEU A 37 -12.43 -0.66 -1.05
C LEU A 37 -13.92 -0.57 -0.67
N ARG A 38 -14.26 -0.66 0.63
CA ARG A 38 -15.64 -0.49 1.10
C ARG A 38 -16.10 0.97 1.09
N GLU A 39 -15.24 1.89 1.50
CA GLU A 39 -15.54 3.34 1.54
C GLU A 39 -15.67 3.94 0.13
N SER A 40 -14.93 3.39 -0.84
CA SER A 40 -14.92 3.89 -2.22
C SER A 40 -16.23 3.73 -2.99
N GLY A 41 -17.20 2.96 -2.47
CA GLY A 41 -18.50 2.77 -3.12
C GLY A 41 -18.48 1.97 -4.43
N TYR A 42 -17.31 1.53 -4.91
CA TYR A 42 -17.18 0.79 -6.17
C TYR A 42 -17.80 -0.62 -6.13
N VAL A 43 -17.90 -1.23 -4.95
CA VAL A 43 -18.34 -2.62 -4.78
C VAL A 43 -19.28 -2.79 -3.60
N GLN A 44 -20.43 -3.43 -3.83
CA GLN A 44 -21.43 -3.70 -2.79
C GLN A 44 -21.01 -4.85 -1.85
N ARG A 45 -20.25 -5.82 -2.36
CA ARG A 45 -19.72 -6.96 -1.59
C ARG A 45 -18.27 -7.23 -1.99
N LEU A 46 -17.46 -7.54 -1.00
CA LEU A 46 -16.04 -7.87 -1.16
C LEU A 46 -15.80 -9.32 -0.75
N SER A 47 -15.18 -10.09 -1.64
CA SER A 47 -14.72 -11.44 -1.35
C SER A 47 -13.54 -11.38 -0.37
N SER A 48 -13.46 -12.36 0.53
CA SER A 48 -12.39 -12.42 1.54
C SER A 48 -10.95 -12.32 0.99
N PRO A 49 -10.58 -12.92 -0.17
CA PRO A 49 -9.20 -12.84 -0.67
C PRO A 49 -8.88 -11.53 -1.40
N THR A 50 -9.89 -10.78 -1.86
CA THR A 50 -9.70 -9.55 -2.66
C THR A 50 -8.77 -8.52 -2.01
N PRO A 51 -8.93 -8.13 -0.73
CA PRO A 51 -8.02 -7.16 -0.12
C PRO A 51 -6.60 -7.68 0.07
N VAL A 52 -6.42 -9.01 0.20
CA VAL A 52 -5.09 -9.64 0.29
C VAL A 52 -4.39 -9.56 -1.07
N LEU A 53 -5.11 -9.94 -2.14
CA LEU A 53 -4.59 -9.88 -3.50
C LEU A 53 -4.18 -8.45 -3.88
N LEU A 54 -5.06 -7.47 -3.64
CA LEU A 54 -4.75 -6.09 -3.98
C LEU A 54 -3.58 -5.54 -3.14
N ALA A 55 -3.51 -5.85 -1.85
CA ALA A 55 -2.38 -5.46 -1.02
C ALA A 55 -1.06 -6.05 -1.56
N GLY A 56 -1.06 -7.31 -1.97
CA GLY A 56 0.12 -7.96 -2.56
C GLY A 56 0.55 -7.35 -3.89
N ILE A 57 -0.40 -7.01 -4.78
CA ILE A 57 -0.10 -6.33 -6.04
C ILE A 57 0.53 -4.95 -5.78
N LEU A 58 -0.04 -4.17 -4.86
CA LEU A 58 0.49 -2.86 -4.50
C LEU A 58 1.90 -2.97 -3.88
N GLU A 59 2.11 -3.95 -3.01
CA GLU A 59 3.42 -4.21 -2.41
C GLU A 59 4.46 -4.59 -3.47
N PHE A 60 4.13 -5.50 -4.38
CA PHE A 60 5.00 -5.88 -5.49
C PHE A 60 5.38 -4.69 -6.37
N LEU A 61 4.39 -3.88 -6.79
CA LEU A 61 4.64 -2.72 -7.64
C LEU A 61 5.53 -1.68 -6.93
N THR A 62 5.23 -1.37 -5.66
CA THR A 62 6.04 -0.42 -4.89
C THR A 62 7.46 -0.92 -4.65
N ALA A 63 7.64 -2.21 -4.35
CA ALA A 63 8.95 -2.82 -4.20
C ALA A 63 9.77 -2.72 -5.49
N ASN A 64 9.19 -3.03 -6.65
CA ASN A 64 9.89 -2.93 -7.94
C ASN A 64 10.30 -1.49 -8.27
N ILE A 65 9.42 -0.51 -8.03
CA ILE A 65 9.74 0.90 -8.26
C ILE A 65 10.89 1.34 -7.34
N LEU A 66 10.84 0.95 -6.06
CA LEU A 66 11.88 1.30 -5.10
C LEU A 66 13.23 0.62 -5.40
N ASP A 67 13.21 -0.64 -5.84
CA ASP A 67 14.42 -1.39 -6.20
C ASP A 67 15.15 -0.71 -7.37
N GLN A 68 14.41 -0.38 -8.43
CA GLN A 68 15.00 0.28 -9.59
C GLN A 68 15.43 1.72 -9.28
N ALA A 69 14.68 2.45 -8.46
CA ALA A 69 15.09 3.78 -7.98
C ALA A 69 16.34 3.72 -7.08
N ALA A 70 16.46 2.67 -6.26
CA ALA A 70 17.64 2.44 -5.42
C ALA A 70 18.87 2.14 -6.28
N LYS A 71 18.74 1.31 -7.31
CA LYS A 71 19.81 1.04 -8.28
C LYS A 71 20.32 2.33 -8.94
N GLU A 72 19.42 3.15 -9.44
CA GLU A 72 19.81 4.44 -10.04
C GLU A 72 20.45 5.41 -9.02
N THR A 73 19.98 5.37 -7.77
CA THR A 73 20.56 6.18 -6.68
C THR A 73 22.01 5.76 -6.39
N GLN A 74 22.27 4.44 -6.40
CA GLN A 74 23.61 3.86 -6.21
C GLN A 74 24.53 4.18 -7.40
N ASP A 75 24.02 4.08 -8.63
CA ASP A 75 24.75 4.44 -9.85
C ASP A 75 25.19 5.91 -9.83
N LYS A 76 24.39 6.79 -9.22
CA LYS A 76 24.69 8.23 -9.03
C LYS A 76 25.50 8.52 -7.76
N HIS A 77 26.00 7.50 -7.06
CA HIS A 77 26.74 7.59 -5.79
C HIS A 77 26.03 8.41 -4.69
N LYS A 78 24.69 8.43 -4.71
CA LYS A 78 23.87 9.10 -3.70
C LYS A 78 23.42 8.09 -2.65
N LYS A 79 23.11 8.57 -1.44
CA LYS A 79 22.61 7.74 -0.32
C LYS A 79 21.09 7.82 -0.13
N ARG A 80 20.43 8.77 -0.77
CA ARG A 80 18.98 9.05 -0.61
C ARG A 80 18.28 8.97 -1.96
N ILE A 81 17.20 8.21 -2.01
CA ILE A 81 16.29 8.21 -3.16
C ILE A 81 15.61 9.58 -3.20
N ALA A 82 15.83 10.32 -4.30
CA ALA A 82 15.23 11.61 -4.55
C ALA A 82 14.19 11.51 -5.67
N ALA A 83 13.28 12.48 -5.76
CA ALA A 83 12.27 12.56 -6.82
C ALA A 83 12.88 12.39 -8.22
N GLN A 84 14.06 12.98 -8.45
CA GLN A 84 14.80 12.90 -9.72
C GLN A 84 15.14 11.47 -10.18
N HIS A 85 15.32 10.53 -9.25
CA HIS A 85 15.60 9.12 -9.60
C HIS A 85 14.31 8.42 -10.05
N LEU A 86 13.17 8.78 -9.46
CA LEU A 86 11.88 8.27 -9.91
C LEU A 86 11.51 8.79 -11.31
N GLU A 87 11.89 10.04 -11.63
CA GLU A 87 11.63 10.61 -12.96
C GLU A 87 12.35 9.86 -14.08
N SER A 88 13.64 9.54 -13.90
CA SER A 88 14.39 8.73 -14.87
C SER A 88 13.79 7.32 -14.98
N MET A 89 13.37 6.76 -13.85
CA MET A 89 12.75 5.44 -13.78
C MET A 89 11.47 5.36 -14.60
N ILE A 90 10.57 6.33 -14.41
CA ILE A 90 9.31 6.44 -15.15
C ILE A 90 9.57 6.60 -16.65
N LYS A 91 10.59 7.38 -17.04
CA LYS A 91 11.00 7.51 -18.46
C LYS A 91 11.57 6.22 -19.04
N SER A 92 12.24 5.40 -18.22
CA SER A 92 12.85 4.14 -18.65
C SER A 92 11.86 2.99 -18.77
N ILE A 93 10.75 2.98 -18.02
CA ILE A 93 9.80 1.87 -18.06
C ILE A 93 8.71 2.16 -19.09
N GLN A 94 8.95 1.72 -20.33
CA GLN A 94 8.00 1.82 -21.45
C GLN A 94 6.61 1.25 -21.13
N GLN A 95 6.53 0.24 -20.26
CA GLN A 95 5.28 -0.42 -19.87
C GLN A 95 4.47 0.35 -18.80
N LEU A 96 5.08 1.32 -18.11
CA LEU A 96 4.34 2.20 -17.19
C LEU A 96 3.71 3.39 -17.91
N HIS A 97 4.12 3.68 -19.14
CA HIS A 97 3.60 4.81 -19.92
C HIS A 97 2.07 4.75 -20.14
N PRO A 98 1.45 3.58 -20.38
CA PRO A 98 -0.02 3.44 -20.45
C PRO A 98 -0.71 3.55 -19.08
N LEU A 99 -0.06 3.08 -18.01
CA LEU A 99 -0.58 3.17 -16.63
C LEU A 99 -0.50 4.58 -16.05
N LEU A 100 0.43 5.39 -16.56
CA LEU A 100 0.71 6.76 -16.11
C LEU A 100 0.22 7.83 -17.10
N GLY A 101 -0.58 7.45 -18.10
CA GLY A 101 -1.09 8.37 -19.13
C GLY A 101 -1.79 9.60 -18.57
N ASP A 102 -1.50 10.77 -19.16
CA ASP A 102 -1.91 12.16 -18.83
C ASP A 102 -1.64 12.67 -17.39
N GLY A 103 -1.52 11.78 -16.40
CA GLY A 103 -1.23 12.10 -15.00
C GLY A 103 0.24 12.37 -14.69
N THR A 104 1.17 12.13 -15.62
CA THR A 104 2.60 12.46 -15.44
C THR A 104 2.83 13.93 -15.17
N LYS A 105 2.04 14.83 -15.79
CA LYS A 105 2.09 16.26 -15.47
C LYS A 105 1.79 16.47 -13.99
N SER A 106 0.75 15.86 -13.45
CA SER A 106 0.35 16.02 -12.05
C SER A 106 1.33 15.38 -11.06
N LEU A 107 1.84 14.16 -11.33
CA LEU A 107 2.81 13.53 -10.42
C LEU A 107 4.17 14.23 -10.46
N LEU A 108 4.65 14.61 -11.65
CA LEU A 108 5.87 15.42 -11.77
C LEU A 108 5.67 16.82 -11.18
N GLU A 109 4.51 17.46 -11.36
CA GLU A 109 4.17 18.77 -10.79
C GLU A 109 4.06 18.70 -9.26
N VAL A 110 3.42 17.68 -8.69
CA VAL A 110 3.37 17.47 -7.22
C VAL A 110 4.77 17.21 -6.65
N MET A 111 5.62 16.48 -7.39
CA MET A 111 7.00 16.19 -6.98
C MET A 111 7.93 17.41 -7.16
N VAL A 112 7.69 18.25 -8.17
CA VAL A 112 8.44 19.50 -8.46
C VAL A 112 8.00 20.63 -7.53
N LEU A 113 6.70 20.76 -7.22
CA LEU A 113 6.17 21.74 -6.26
C LEU A 113 6.65 21.51 -4.82
N SER A 114 7.19 20.33 -4.52
CA SER A 114 7.85 20.06 -3.23
C SER A 114 9.27 20.65 -3.14
N LYS A 115 9.75 21.38 -4.17
CA LYS A 115 11.03 22.13 -4.13
C LYS A 115 10.94 23.54 -3.52
N ASP A 116 9.73 24.09 -3.32
CA ASP A 116 9.55 25.50 -2.93
C ASP A 116 9.07 25.70 -1.47
N LYS A 117 9.45 24.82 -0.54
CA LYS A 117 9.30 25.06 0.91
C LYS A 117 10.55 24.70 1.70
#